data_AF-A0A946GBQ9-F1
#
_entry.id   AF-A0A946GBQ9-F1
#
_cell.length_a   1.000
_cell.length_b   1.000
_cell.length_c   1.000
_cell.angle_alpha   90.00
_cell.angle_beta   90.00
_cell.angle_gamma   90.00
#
_symmetry.space_group_name_H-M   'P 1'
#
loop_
_entity.id
_entity.type
_entity.pdbx_description
1 polymer ?
#
loop_
_entity_poly.entity_id
_entity_poly.type
_entity_poly.pdbx_seq_one_letter_code
_entity_poly.pdbx_strand_id
1 'polypeptide(L)'
;HLVPGSENRSSKNNKLVSFVDFAPTVLALCGIDAPAYMQGHNFLSQQNNREWVYGARDRVDEVFDCSRSVRNDRWLYIRNYHPFLGWNQPSVFSDLGEIRNEITNYSLNTRTRLSSEQTHYISPQRAPIEFYDCLADPENTRNLALEKLSPTQQVSLEKAQRALKRIRKKTRDVGCLPEGVMADLVEKNRESIADLARNGKLKLDQVWNVADSVGGESKSALKFFGSNDPSINFWVVNALKASSPNHKHKDDAFRYLGQTRSAEASIEAAAWLATESRYSEKAMKVLIDELENSSWPVALRACRAIELLGSKAKQAVPTMKKIYALNRHKKGDAALFLAFSSGAFLEKLDEKTEAWDFTPKR
;
A
#
# COMPACT_ATOMS: atom_id res chain seq x y z
N HIS A 1 -40.52 1.85 0.59
CA HIS A 1 -40.57 2.51 1.91
C HIS A 1 -39.19 2.98 2.37
N LEU A 2 -38.09 2.26 2.06
CA LEU A 2 -36.72 2.69 2.44
C LEU A 2 -36.04 3.70 1.49
N VAL A 3 -36.64 4.04 0.35
CA VAL A 3 -36.11 5.05 -0.58
C VAL A 3 -37.17 6.15 -0.74
N PRO A 4 -36.99 7.32 -0.12
CA PRO A 4 -37.86 8.46 -0.38
C PRO A 4 -37.65 8.92 -1.84
N GLY A 5 -38.70 8.85 -2.67
CA GLY A 5 -38.68 9.37 -4.04
C GLY A 5 -38.60 8.34 -5.17
N SER A 6 -38.72 7.03 -4.91
CA SER A 6 -38.96 6.05 -5.98
C SER A 6 -40.47 5.77 -6.09
N GLU A 7 -41.18 6.53 -6.91
CA GLU A 7 -42.58 6.21 -7.27
C GLU A 7 -42.68 4.85 -8.00
N ASN A 8 -41.56 4.35 -8.55
CA ASN A 8 -41.44 3.01 -9.11
C ASN A 8 -40.45 2.16 -8.31
N ARG A 9 -40.88 0.96 -7.89
CA ARG A 9 -40.08 -0.04 -7.15
C ARG A 9 -38.86 -0.61 -7.92
N SER A 10 -38.53 -0.02 -9.07
CA SER A 10 -37.51 -0.46 -10.04
C SER A 10 -36.54 0.65 -10.50
N SER A 11 -36.48 1.80 -9.81
CA SER A 11 -35.58 2.89 -10.21
C SER A 11 -34.09 2.56 -10.00
N LYS A 12 -33.27 2.74 -11.04
CA LYS A 12 -31.80 2.70 -10.94
C LYS A 12 -31.27 4.02 -10.37
N ASN A 13 -30.29 3.96 -9.47
CA ASN A 13 -29.59 5.13 -8.95
C ASN A 13 -28.13 5.11 -9.42
N ASN A 14 -27.76 6.10 -10.23
CA ASN A 14 -26.40 6.25 -10.77
C ASN A 14 -25.51 7.18 -9.90
N LYS A 15 -25.97 7.57 -8.71
CA LYS A 15 -25.16 8.38 -7.78
C LYS A 15 -23.94 7.59 -7.33
N LEU A 16 -22.84 8.31 -7.16
CA LEU A 16 -21.61 7.78 -6.59
C LEU A 16 -21.79 7.54 -5.08
N VAL A 17 -21.77 6.28 -4.67
CA VAL A 17 -21.88 5.84 -3.27
C VAL A 17 -20.56 5.22 -2.81
N SER A 18 -20.16 5.51 -1.58
CA SER A 18 -19.00 4.89 -0.91
C SER A 18 -19.44 4.13 0.33
N PHE A 19 -18.65 3.14 0.77
CA PHE A 19 -18.96 2.34 1.96
C PHE A 19 -19.16 3.21 3.22
N VAL A 20 -18.39 4.30 3.35
CA VAL A 20 -18.51 5.25 4.48
C VAL A 20 -19.87 5.95 4.54
N ASP A 21 -20.64 5.94 3.45
CA ASP A 21 -21.98 6.54 3.38
C ASP A 21 -23.06 5.65 4.04
N PHE A 22 -22.80 4.37 4.32
CA PHE A 22 -23.78 3.48 4.92
C PHE A 22 -24.11 3.83 6.38
N ALA A 23 -23.11 4.07 7.23
CA ALA A 23 -23.33 4.46 8.62
C ALA A 23 -24.23 5.72 8.78
N PRO A 24 -23.94 6.87 8.14
CA PRO A 24 -24.80 8.04 8.21
C PRO A 24 -26.16 7.83 7.57
N THR A 25 -26.27 6.94 6.58
CA THR A 25 -27.57 6.57 5.98
C THR A 25 -28.44 5.78 6.96
N VAL A 26 -27.86 4.82 7.69
CA VAL A 26 -28.58 4.07 8.73
C VAL A 26 -29.06 4.98 9.85
N LEU A 27 -28.20 5.90 10.33
CA LEU A 27 -28.60 6.89 11.33
C LEU A 27 -29.78 7.74 10.85
N ALA A 28 -29.73 8.24 9.62
CA ALA A 28 -30.81 9.02 9.05
C ALA A 28 -32.13 8.23 8.93
N LEU A 29 -32.08 6.93 8.60
CA LEU A 29 -33.26 6.06 8.59
C LEU A 29 -33.89 5.87 9.98
N CYS A 30 -33.08 5.98 11.04
CA CYS A 30 -33.54 5.97 12.42
C CYS A 30 -33.97 7.35 12.94
N GLY A 31 -33.94 8.40 12.12
CA GLY A 31 -34.22 9.78 12.54
C GLY A 31 -33.10 10.39 13.42
N ILE A 32 -31.88 9.87 13.32
CA ILE A 32 -30.70 10.32 14.09
C ILE A 32 -29.76 11.07 13.15
N ASP A 33 -29.30 12.25 13.60
CA ASP A 33 -28.30 13.03 12.85
C ASP A 33 -26.92 12.36 12.88
N ALA A 34 -26.25 12.33 11.74
CA ALA A 34 -24.88 11.83 11.64
C ALA A 34 -23.89 12.77 12.34
N PRO A 35 -23.02 12.27 13.23
CA PRO A 35 -21.98 13.08 13.86
C PRO A 35 -21.03 13.73 12.84
N ALA A 36 -20.56 14.95 13.13
CA ALA A 36 -19.72 15.74 12.22
C ALA A 36 -18.37 15.10 11.85
N TYR A 37 -17.91 14.10 12.61
CA TYR A 37 -16.67 13.38 12.32
C TYR A 37 -16.84 12.27 11.27
N MET A 38 -18.07 11.85 10.96
CA MET A 38 -18.32 10.84 9.93
C MET A 38 -17.99 11.41 8.56
N GLN A 39 -17.24 10.65 7.75
CA GLN A 39 -16.76 11.10 6.44
C GLN A 39 -17.79 10.90 5.32
N GLY A 40 -18.75 10.00 5.53
CA GLY A 40 -19.82 9.73 4.57
C GLY A 40 -21.03 10.65 4.77
N HIS A 41 -22.02 10.46 3.91
CA HIS A 41 -23.25 11.25 3.91
C HIS A 41 -24.44 10.32 3.65
N ASN A 42 -25.66 10.74 4.02
CA ASN A 42 -26.87 10.00 3.69
C ASN A 42 -27.08 9.96 2.17
N PHE A 43 -26.86 8.80 1.53
CA PHE A 43 -26.98 8.66 0.08
C PHE A 43 -28.42 8.49 -0.42
N LEU A 44 -29.39 8.29 0.47
CA LEU A 44 -30.82 8.31 0.15
C LEU A 44 -31.37 9.74 0.04
N SER A 45 -30.62 10.74 0.50
CA SER A 45 -31.00 12.14 0.36
C SER A 45 -30.87 12.61 -1.09
N GLN A 46 -31.78 13.49 -1.52
CA GLN A 46 -31.71 14.11 -2.85
C GLN A 46 -30.51 15.06 -2.99
N GLN A 47 -30.00 15.58 -1.88
CA GLN A 47 -28.91 16.57 -1.85
C GLN A 47 -27.49 16.00 -1.99
N ASN A 48 -27.33 14.68 -2.10
CA ASN A 48 -26.00 14.09 -2.27
C ASN A 48 -25.50 14.19 -3.73
N ASN A 49 -24.62 15.17 -3.98
CA ASN A 49 -23.91 15.37 -5.26
C ASN A 49 -22.40 15.11 -5.12
N ARG A 50 -22.03 13.92 -4.60
CA ARG A 50 -20.62 13.49 -4.55
C ARG A 50 -20.03 13.44 -5.96
N GLU A 51 -19.02 14.28 -6.21
CA GLU A 51 -18.31 14.32 -7.50
C GLU A 51 -17.28 13.18 -7.62
N TRP A 52 -16.63 12.81 -6.52
CA TRP A 52 -15.58 11.79 -6.50
C TRP A 52 -15.77 10.82 -5.32
N VAL A 53 -15.66 9.52 -5.60
CA VAL A 53 -15.42 8.47 -4.60
C VAL A 53 -13.92 8.34 -4.40
N TYR A 54 -13.50 8.17 -3.15
CA TYR A 54 -12.12 7.96 -2.78
C TYR A 54 -11.89 6.52 -2.34
N GLY A 55 -10.81 5.92 -2.81
CA GLY A 55 -10.38 4.58 -2.42
C GLY A 55 -8.98 4.63 -1.81
N ALA A 56 -8.75 3.75 -0.83
CA ALA A 56 -7.45 3.54 -0.23
C ALA A 56 -7.17 2.04 -0.13
N ARG A 57 -5.92 1.66 -0.40
CA ARG A 57 -5.35 0.34 -0.15
C ARG A 57 -4.05 0.53 0.60
N ASP A 58 -3.91 -0.15 1.73
CA ASP A 58 -2.69 -0.21 2.52
C ASP A 58 -2.27 -1.68 2.70
N ARG A 59 -1.62 -2.06 3.81
CA ARG A 59 -1.24 -3.45 4.06
C ARG A 59 -2.46 -4.38 4.12
N VAL A 60 -2.34 -5.54 3.47
CA VAL A 60 -3.26 -6.68 3.62
C VAL A 60 -2.42 -7.85 4.10
N ASP A 61 -2.76 -8.39 5.28
CA ASP A 61 -1.97 -9.39 5.98
C ASP A 61 -0.49 -8.97 6.13
N GLU A 62 0.48 -9.74 5.64
CA GLU A 62 1.91 -9.41 5.63
C GLU A 62 2.34 -8.50 4.45
N VAL A 63 1.43 -8.24 3.50
CA VAL A 63 1.75 -7.61 2.23
C VAL A 63 1.52 -6.10 2.29
N PHE A 64 2.61 -5.35 2.46
CA PHE A 64 2.58 -3.90 2.47
C PHE A 64 2.18 -3.31 1.11
N ASP A 65 1.33 -2.28 1.16
CA ASP A 65 0.99 -1.44 0.02
C ASP A 65 0.62 -0.03 0.51
N CYS A 66 0.55 0.90 -0.44
CA CYS A 66 0.02 2.24 -0.30
C CYS A 66 -0.43 2.68 -1.70
N SER A 67 -1.74 2.62 -1.95
CA SER A 67 -2.37 3.12 -3.17
C SER A 67 -3.60 3.92 -2.83
N ARG A 68 -3.84 5.00 -3.58
CA ARG A 68 -5.01 5.87 -3.42
C ARG A 68 -5.69 6.07 -4.76
N SER A 69 -7.01 6.09 -4.78
CA SER A 69 -7.78 6.33 -5.99
C SER A 69 -8.85 7.39 -5.81
N VAL A 70 -9.19 8.04 -6.92
CA VAL A 70 -10.45 8.77 -7.05
C VAL A 70 -11.18 8.32 -8.30
N ARG A 71 -12.49 8.13 -8.16
CA ARG A 71 -13.38 7.77 -9.27
C ARG A 71 -14.56 8.73 -9.33
N ASN A 72 -14.83 9.29 -10.50
CA ASN A 72 -16.09 9.98 -10.77
C ASN A 72 -16.98 9.11 -11.70
N ASP A 73 -17.96 9.73 -12.35
CA ASP A 73 -18.87 9.09 -13.29
C ASP A 73 -18.16 8.46 -14.51
N ARG A 74 -17.01 9.00 -14.91
CA ARG A 74 -16.28 8.57 -16.12
C ARG A 74 -14.84 8.13 -15.87
N TRP A 75 -14.11 8.80 -15.01
CA TRP A 75 -12.67 8.66 -14.85
C TRP A 75 -12.33 7.95 -13.56
N LEU A 76 -11.38 7.02 -13.64
CA LEU A 76 -10.69 6.42 -12.51
C LEU A 76 -9.22 6.83 -12.55
N TYR A 77 -8.74 7.42 -11.47
CA TYR A 77 -7.34 7.74 -11.25
C TYR A 77 -6.83 6.94 -10.06
N ILE A 78 -5.71 6.26 -10.21
CA ILE A 78 -5.01 5.51 -9.16
C ILE A 78 -3.59 6.04 -9.05
N ARG A 79 -3.15 6.28 -7.82
CA ARG A 79 -1.79 6.64 -7.46
C ARG A 79 -1.18 5.51 -6.66
N ASN A 80 -0.11 4.91 -7.19
CA ASN A 80 0.63 3.81 -6.59
C ASN A 80 1.93 4.34 -5.98
N TYR A 81 2.11 4.19 -4.66
CA TYR A 81 3.29 4.68 -3.94
C TYR A 81 4.38 3.60 -3.78
N HIS A 82 4.09 2.35 -4.11
CA HIS A 82 5.08 1.27 -4.25
C HIS A 82 5.05 0.66 -5.67
N PRO A 83 5.40 1.44 -6.72
CA PRO A 83 5.31 0.97 -8.11
C PRO A 83 6.28 -0.18 -8.44
N PHE A 84 7.29 -0.38 -7.61
CA PHE A 84 8.24 -1.49 -7.72
C PHE A 84 7.68 -2.84 -7.22
N LEU A 85 6.41 -2.88 -6.81
CA LEU A 85 5.67 -4.09 -6.47
C LEU A 85 4.48 -4.23 -7.43
N GLY A 86 4.20 -5.47 -7.84
CA GLY A 86 3.08 -5.81 -8.70
C GLY A 86 1.72 -5.79 -7.99
N TRP A 87 0.64 -6.03 -8.73
CA TRP A 87 -0.68 -6.31 -8.14
C TRP A 87 -0.76 -7.73 -7.60
N ASN A 88 -0.17 -8.70 -8.32
CA ASN A 88 -0.03 -10.09 -7.89
C ASN A 88 1.18 -10.28 -6.94
N GLN A 89 1.20 -9.59 -5.80
CA GLN A 89 2.23 -9.88 -4.78
C GLN A 89 1.98 -11.25 -4.13
N PRO A 90 3.02 -12.05 -3.82
CA PRO A 90 2.87 -13.26 -3.01
C PRO A 90 2.24 -12.93 -1.66
N SER A 91 1.27 -13.72 -1.21
CA SER A 91 0.57 -13.55 0.07
C SER A 91 0.13 -14.91 0.59
N VAL A 92 0.51 -15.26 1.82
CA VAL A 92 0.25 -16.59 2.39
C VAL A 92 -1.22 -16.96 2.32
N PHE A 93 -2.13 -16.09 2.80
CA PHE A 93 -3.55 -16.44 2.82
C PHE A 93 -4.15 -16.54 1.41
N SER A 94 -3.82 -15.60 0.52
CA SER A 94 -4.36 -15.60 -0.85
C SER A 94 -3.82 -16.78 -1.67
N ASP A 95 -2.56 -17.14 -1.47
CA ASP A 95 -1.85 -18.18 -2.23
C ASP A 95 -2.24 -19.60 -1.79
N LEU A 96 -3.05 -19.75 -0.73
CA LEU A 96 -3.75 -21.01 -0.46
C LEU A 96 -4.82 -21.34 -1.52
N GLY A 97 -5.31 -20.35 -2.25
CA GLY A 97 -6.31 -20.54 -3.30
C GLY A 97 -5.72 -21.12 -4.58
N GLU A 98 -6.34 -22.17 -5.13
CA GLU A 98 -5.91 -22.81 -6.37
C GLU A 98 -5.78 -21.83 -7.54
N ILE A 99 -6.75 -20.91 -7.70
CA ILE A 99 -6.74 -19.88 -8.75
C ILE A 99 -5.49 -19.00 -8.64
N ARG A 100 -5.08 -18.68 -7.41
CA ARG A 100 -3.93 -17.82 -7.15
C ARG A 100 -2.63 -18.50 -7.56
N ASN A 101 -2.49 -19.78 -7.23
CA ASN A 101 -1.36 -20.61 -7.63
C ASN A 101 -1.27 -20.75 -9.15
N GLU A 102 -2.40 -20.97 -9.83
CA GLU A 102 -2.43 -21.05 -11.29
C GLU A 102 -2.00 -19.74 -11.96
N ILE A 103 -2.48 -18.59 -11.47
CA ILE A 103 -2.04 -17.27 -11.98
C ILE A 103 -0.52 -17.09 -11.81
N THR A 104 0.04 -17.50 -10.66
CA THR A 104 1.48 -17.45 -10.41
C THR A 104 2.25 -18.44 -11.29
N ASN A 105 1.74 -19.64 -11.51
CA ASN A 105 2.35 -20.61 -12.43
C ASN A 105 2.43 -20.06 -13.86
N TYR A 106 1.36 -19.40 -14.33
CA TYR A 106 1.35 -18.72 -15.62
C TYR A 106 2.35 -17.56 -15.70
N SER A 107 2.59 -16.83 -14.60
CA SER A 107 3.56 -15.73 -14.58
C SER A 107 5.02 -16.20 -14.66
N LEU A 108 5.31 -17.38 -14.11
CA LEU A 108 6.63 -18.01 -14.15
C LEU A 108 6.88 -18.80 -15.45
N ASN A 109 5.82 -19.26 -16.12
CA ASN A 109 5.92 -20.04 -17.34
C ASN A 109 6.12 -19.17 -18.58
N THR A 110 7.39 -19.01 -18.98
CA THR A 110 7.81 -18.22 -20.15
C THR A 110 7.29 -18.72 -21.50
N ARG A 111 6.67 -19.91 -21.56
CA ARG A 111 6.04 -20.44 -22.79
C ARG A 111 4.59 -19.99 -22.95
N THR A 112 3.98 -19.40 -21.93
CA THR A 112 2.61 -18.89 -22.02
C THR A 112 2.62 -17.49 -22.62
N ARG A 113 1.88 -17.29 -23.71
CA ARG A 113 1.63 -15.95 -24.25
C ARG A 113 0.42 -15.35 -23.56
N LEU A 114 0.67 -14.36 -22.71
CA LEU A 114 -0.38 -13.60 -22.01
C LEU A 114 -0.74 -12.34 -22.79
N SER A 115 -1.98 -11.90 -22.64
CA SER A 115 -2.44 -10.59 -23.10
C SER A 115 -1.80 -9.45 -22.30
N SER A 116 -1.87 -8.22 -22.79
CA SER A 116 -1.41 -7.03 -22.07
C SER A 116 -2.09 -6.89 -20.71
N GLU A 117 -3.38 -7.22 -20.66
CA GLU A 117 -4.25 -7.09 -19.50
C GLU A 117 -3.90 -8.13 -18.43
N GLN A 118 -3.69 -9.38 -18.84
CA GLN A 118 -3.20 -10.42 -17.94
C GLN A 118 -1.81 -10.10 -17.42
N THR A 119 -0.93 -9.61 -18.30
CA THR A 119 0.44 -9.21 -17.93
C THR A 119 0.44 -8.07 -16.91
N HIS A 120 -0.50 -7.11 -17.02
CA HIS A 120 -0.61 -6.00 -16.07
C HIS A 120 -0.78 -6.50 -14.62
N TYR A 121 -1.64 -7.48 -14.39
CA TYR A 121 -1.88 -8.01 -13.05
C TYR A 121 -0.68 -8.79 -12.48
N ILE A 122 -0.04 -9.62 -13.31
CA ILE A 122 1.06 -10.50 -12.88
C ILE A 122 2.45 -9.84 -12.91
N SER A 123 2.56 -8.67 -13.51
CA SER A 123 3.83 -7.95 -13.63
C SER A 123 4.44 -7.73 -12.24
N PRO A 124 5.77 -7.90 -12.07
CA PRO A 124 6.44 -7.70 -10.79
C PRO A 124 6.42 -6.22 -10.34
N GLN A 125 6.01 -5.32 -11.23
CA GLN A 125 5.93 -3.87 -11.01
C GLN A 125 4.68 -3.31 -11.67
N ARG A 126 4.23 -2.14 -11.23
CA ARG A 126 3.07 -1.44 -11.80
C ARG A 126 3.36 0.04 -12.02
N ALA A 127 2.53 0.69 -12.82
CA ALA A 127 2.71 2.10 -13.11
C ALA A 127 2.52 2.94 -11.82
N PRO A 128 3.34 3.98 -11.58
CA PRO A 128 3.11 4.89 -10.45
C PRO A 128 1.78 5.64 -10.53
N ILE A 129 1.24 5.79 -11.73
CA ILE A 129 -0.03 6.43 -12.02
C ILE A 129 -0.81 5.53 -12.98
N GLU A 130 -2.08 5.32 -12.68
CA GLU A 130 -3.03 4.68 -13.60
C GLU A 130 -4.23 5.61 -13.80
N PHE A 131 -4.64 5.77 -15.06
CA PHE A 131 -5.74 6.66 -15.44
C PHE A 131 -6.59 6.00 -16.52
N TYR A 132 -7.89 5.82 -16.23
CA TYR A 132 -8.81 5.05 -17.06
C TYR A 132 -10.05 5.88 -17.40
N ASP A 133 -10.53 5.74 -18.63
CA ASP A 133 -11.85 6.20 -19.08
C ASP A 133 -12.85 5.05 -18.93
N CYS A 134 -13.50 4.95 -17.76
CA CYS A 134 -14.43 3.85 -17.44
C CYS A 134 -15.67 3.79 -18.34
N LEU A 135 -15.95 4.84 -19.14
CA LEU A 135 -17.03 4.79 -20.13
C LEU A 135 -16.56 4.17 -21.45
N ALA A 136 -15.34 4.49 -21.88
CA ALA A 136 -14.76 3.95 -23.12
C ALA A 136 -14.11 2.57 -22.92
N ASP A 137 -13.64 2.29 -21.71
CA ASP A 137 -12.99 1.05 -21.29
C ASP A 137 -13.54 0.62 -19.92
N PRO A 138 -14.74 0.00 -19.87
CA PRO A 138 -15.39 -0.38 -18.61
C PRO A 138 -14.57 -1.36 -17.75
N GLU A 139 -13.73 -2.17 -18.38
CA GLU A 139 -12.87 -3.16 -17.73
C GLU A 139 -11.56 -2.53 -17.18
N ASN A 140 -11.29 -1.25 -17.46
CA ASN A 140 -10.11 -0.51 -17.01
C ASN A 140 -8.79 -1.23 -17.37
N THR A 141 -8.72 -1.67 -18.62
CA THR A 141 -7.60 -2.44 -19.18
C THR A 141 -6.54 -1.57 -19.83
N ARG A 142 -6.91 -0.37 -20.28
CA ARG A 142 -6.05 0.57 -21.00
C ARG A 142 -5.68 1.76 -20.11
N ASN A 143 -4.49 1.69 -19.51
CA ASN A 143 -3.96 2.79 -18.72
C ASN A 143 -3.51 3.95 -19.61
N LEU A 144 -4.34 4.99 -19.71
CA LEU A 144 -4.07 6.18 -20.50
C LEU A 144 -2.86 6.99 -20.02
N ALA A 145 -2.43 6.83 -18.76
CA ALA A 145 -1.25 7.52 -18.23
C ALA A 145 0.06 7.06 -18.87
N LEU A 146 0.06 5.93 -19.59
CA LEU A 146 1.19 5.42 -20.35
C LEU A 146 1.19 5.88 -21.81
N GLU A 147 0.21 6.70 -22.20
CA GLU A 147 -0.03 7.11 -23.58
C GLU A 147 0.05 8.63 -23.75
N LYS A 148 0.00 9.07 -25.01
CA LYS A 148 -0.16 10.48 -25.34
C LYS A 148 -1.61 10.91 -25.12
N LEU A 149 -1.87 11.62 -24.03
CA LEU A 149 -3.19 12.13 -23.69
C LEU A 149 -3.66 13.22 -24.67
N SER A 150 -4.94 13.19 -25.03
CA SER A 150 -5.61 14.33 -25.65
C SER A 150 -5.74 15.51 -24.67
N PRO A 151 -5.93 16.75 -25.14
CA PRO A 151 -6.12 17.91 -24.26
C PRO A 151 -7.23 17.72 -23.23
N THR A 152 -8.35 17.09 -23.62
CA THR A 152 -9.48 16.80 -22.71
C THR A 152 -9.13 15.77 -21.64
N GLN A 153 -8.39 14.72 -22.01
CA GLN A 153 -7.90 13.71 -21.06
C GLN A 153 -6.88 14.31 -20.10
N GLN A 154 -5.99 15.17 -20.57
CA GLN A 154 -5.01 15.89 -19.74
C GLN A 154 -5.71 16.74 -18.67
N VAL A 155 -6.71 17.54 -19.06
CA VAL A 155 -7.51 18.34 -18.12
C VAL A 155 -8.23 17.45 -17.09
N SER A 156 -8.73 16.28 -17.52
CA SER A 156 -9.43 15.34 -16.64
C SER A 156 -8.49 14.67 -15.64
N LEU A 157 -7.28 14.29 -16.07
CA LEU A 157 -6.23 13.78 -15.20
C LEU A 157 -5.84 14.81 -14.13
N GLU A 158 -5.64 16.07 -14.51
CA GLU A 158 -5.31 17.15 -13.57
C GLU A 158 -6.44 17.43 -12.57
N LYS A 159 -7.71 17.31 -12.99
CA LYS A 159 -8.86 17.38 -12.08
C LYS A 159 -8.84 16.21 -11.09
N ALA A 160 -8.60 14.99 -11.56
CA ALA A 160 -8.53 13.81 -10.69
C ALA A 160 -7.37 13.90 -9.68
N GLN A 161 -6.18 14.34 -10.10
CA GLN A 161 -5.03 14.56 -9.21
C GLN A 161 -5.34 15.60 -8.12
N ARG A 162 -5.98 16.72 -8.49
CA ARG A 162 -6.42 17.74 -7.53
C ARG A 162 -7.50 17.21 -6.59
N ALA A 163 -8.45 16.43 -7.10
CA ALA A 163 -9.48 15.79 -6.30
C ALA A 163 -8.88 14.83 -5.27
N LEU A 164 -7.95 13.98 -5.67
CA LEU A 164 -7.23 13.06 -4.78
C LEU A 164 -6.54 13.82 -3.65
N LYS A 165 -5.72 14.83 -3.97
CA LYS A 165 -5.02 15.63 -2.95
C LYS A 165 -5.97 16.34 -2.00
N ARG A 166 -7.05 16.93 -2.53
CA ARG A 166 -8.08 17.61 -1.74
C ARG A 166 -8.78 16.64 -0.78
N ILE A 167 -9.25 15.49 -1.28
CA ILE A 167 -9.99 14.52 -0.47
C ILE A 167 -9.08 13.88 0.58
N ARG A 168 -7.84 13.53 0.21
CA ARG A 168 -6.82 13.02 1.12
C ARG A 168 -6.53 13.98 2.27
N LYS A 169 -6.38 15.28 1.97
CA LYS A 169 -6.21 16.33 2.97
C LYS A 169 -7.46 16.49 3.87
N LYS A 170 -8.65 16.49 3.27
CA LYS A 170 -9.93 16.60 4.01
C LYS A 170 -10.12 15.42 4.98
N THR A 171 -9.80 14.21 4.53
CA THR A 171 -9.95 12.98 5.31
C THR A 171 -8.83 12.76 6.32
N ARG A 172 -7.76 13.57 6.25
CA ARG A 172 -6.56 13.47 7.07
C ARG A 172 -5.96 12.07 7.01
N ASP A 173 -5.85 11.56 5.79
CA ASP A 173 -5.32 10.23 5.50
C ASP A 173 -3.90 10.06 6.05
N VAL A 174 -3.74 9.07 6.92
CA VAL A 174 -2.49 8.78 7.64
C VAL A 174 -1.61 7.77 6.92
N GLY A 175 -2.03 7.17 5.80
CA GLY A 175 -1.26 6.08 5.18
C GLY A 175 0.06 6.47 4.52
N CYS A 176 0.46 7.75 4.59
CA CYS A 176 1.84 8.15 4.33
C CYS A 176 2.78 7.94 5.51
N LEU A 177 2.26 7.63 6.69
CA LEU A 177 3.08 7.29 7.85
C LEU A 177 3.38 5.79 7.79
N PRO A 178 4.65 5.37 7.87
CA PRO A 178 4.99 3.97 8.05
C PRO A 178 4.38 3.41 9.35
N GLU A 179 4.01 2.12 9.39
CA GLU A 179 3.26 1.55 10.52
C GLU A 179 4.06 1.56 11.83
N GLY A 180 5.38 1.39 11.78
CA GLY A 180 6.24 1.52 12.94
C GLY A 180 6.22 2.95 13.49
N VAL A 181 6.28 3.95 12.60
CA VAL A 181 6.13 5.35 12.98
C VAL A 181 4.75 5.64 13.57
N MET A 182 3.67 5.05 13.03
CA MET A 182 2.33 5.17 13.62
C MET A 182 2.29 4.59 15.03
N ALA A 183 2.89 3.41 15.26
CA ALA A 183 2.95 2.78 16.56
C ALA A 183 3.69 3.67 17.59
N ASP A 184 4.85 4.19 17.21
CA ASP A 184 5.64 5.10 18.06
C ASP A 184 4.86 6.38 18.42
N LEU A 185 4.13 6.94 17.45
CA LEU A 185 3.29 8.12 17.67
C LEU A 185 2.16 7.83 18.64
N VAL A 186 1.47 6.70 18.49
CA VAL A 186 0.39 6.29 19.39
C VAL A 186 0.91 6.07 20.81
N GLU A 187 2.02 5.34 20.96
CA GLU A 187 2.62 5.06 22.27
C GLU A 187 3.07 6.35 22.97
N LYS A 188 3.79 7.21 22.25
CA LYS A 188 4.33 8.47 22.79
C LYS A 188 3.23 9.43 23.23
N ASN A 189 2.15 9.54 22.46
CA ASN A 189 1.09 10.50 22.73
C ASN A 189 -0.06 9.93 23.56
N ARG A 190 -0.13 8.60 23.73
CA ARG A 190 -1.25 7.88 24.38
C ARG A 190 -2.61 8.24 23.77
N GLU A 191 -2.62 8.38 22.46
CA GLU A 191 -3.78 8.83 21.66
C GLU A 191 -3.84 8.01 20.37
N SER A 192 -5.04 7.68 19.89
CA SER A 192 -5.17 6.91 18.66
C SER A 192 -4.62 7.70 17.46
N ILE A 193 -4.14 7.00 16.44
CA ILE A 193 -3.64 7.67 15.23
C ILE A 193 -4.72 8.52 14.55
N ALA A 194 -5.97 8.08 14.63
CA ALA A 194 -7.12 8.79 14.09
C ALA A 194 -7.40 10.09 14.86
N ASP A 195 -7.25 10.10 16.19
CA ASP A 195 -7.40 11.29 17.01
C ASP A 195 -6.23 12.26 16.81
N LEU A 196 -4.98 11.75 16.75
CA LEU A 196 -3.80 12.55 16.41
C LEU A 196 -3.96 13.28 15.08
N ALA A 197 -4.45 12.56 14.05
CA ALA A 197 -4.79 13.14 12.76
C ALA A 197 -5.89 14.19 12.91
N ARG A 198 -7.02 13.84 13.56
CA ARG A 198 -8.17 14.74 13.74
C ARG A 198 -7.84 16.02 14.52
N ASN A 199 -6.87 15.96 15.41
CA ASN A 199 -6.43 17.09 16.21
C ASN A 199 -5.30 17.91 15.54
N GLY A 200 -4.93 17.58 14.30
CA GLY A 200 -3.93 18.33 13.53
C GLY A 200 -2.50 18.20 14.06
N LYS A 201 -2.23 17.16 14.86
CA LYS A 201 -0.91 16.93 15.49
C LYS A 201 0.11 16.28 14.55
N LEU A 202 -0.32 15.88 13.34
CA LEU A 202 0.49 15.17 12.36
C LEU A 202 0.81 16.06 11.16
N LYS A 203 2.06 16.01 10.67
CA LYS A 203 2.53 16.77 9.50
C LYS A 203 2.18 16.09 8.17
N LEU A 204 0.95 15.61 8.02
CA LEU A 204 0.52 14.76 6.90
C LEU A 204 0.75 15.40 5.53
N ASP A 205 0.44 16.69 5.38
CA ASP A 205 0.64 17.41 4.11
C ASP A 205 2.11 17.39 3.66
N GLN A 206 3.04 17.56 4.60
CA GLN A 206 4.47 17.54 4.30
C GLN A 206 4.92 16.14 3.87
N VAL A 207 4.52 15.11 4.60
CA VAL A 207 4.90 13.72 4.29
C VAL A 207 4.30 13.29 2.95
N TRP A 208 3.02 13.58 2.71
CA TRP A 208 2.36 13.29 1.43
C TRP A 208 2.99 14.03 0.25
N ASN A 209 3.45 15.27 0.43
CA ASN A 209 4.15 16.01 -0.63
C ASN A 209 5.44 15.29 -1.08
N VAL A 210 6.15 14.64 -0.14
CA VAL A 210 7.33 13.83 -0.47
C VAL A 210 6.91 12.51 -1.12
N ALA A 211 5.91 11.81 -0.58
CA ALA A 211 5.36 10.59 -1.17
C ALA A 211 4.88 10.81 -2.62
N ASP A 212 4.27 11.96 -2.91
CA ASP A 212 3.81 12.32 -4.25
C ASP A 212 4.94 12.45 -5.29
N SER A 213 6.21 12.46 -4.88
CA SER A 213 7.37 12.43 -5.78
C SER A 213 7.72 11.03 -6.31
N VAL A 214 7.14 9.96 -5.75
CA VAL A 214 7.40 8.57 -6.19
C VAL A 214 7.04 8.36 -7.66
N GLY A 215 7.98 7.89 -8.47
CA GLY A 215 7.77 7.73 -9.92
C GLY A 215 7.81 9.05 -10.72
N GLY A 216 8.21 10.16 -10.09
CA GLY A 216 8.58 11.40 -10.74
C GLY A 216 10.10 11.63 -10.73
N GLU A 217 10.52 12.89 -10.89
CA GLU A 217 11.95 13.25 -10.84
C GLU A 217 12.53 13.20 -9.41
N SER A 218 13.70 12.57 -9.26
CA SER A 218 14.38 12.40 -7.97
C SER A 218 14.77 13.71 -7.29
N LYS A 219 15.00 14.80 -8.05
CA LYS A 219 15.37 16.12 -7.52
C LYS A 219 14.36 16.66 -6.50
N SER A 220 13.07 16.35 -6.65
CA SER A 220 12.03 16.80 -5.73
C SER A 220 12.14 16.11 -4.36
N ALA A 221 12.44 14.81 -4.35
CA ALA A 221 12.65 14.04 -3.13
C ALA A 221 13.96 14.41 -2.42
N LEU A 222 15.04 14.61 -3.18
CA LEU A 222 16.37 14.92 -2.64
C LEU A 222 16.43 16.23 -1.83
N LYS A 223 15.49 17.16 -2.03
CA LYS A 223 15.33 18.37 -1.19
C LYS A 223 15.06 18.05 0.28
N PHE A 224 14.55 16.84 0.57
CA PHE A 224 14.20 16.38 1.91
C PHE A 224 15.16 15.31 2.45
N PHE A 225 16.29 15.09 1.76
CA PHE A 225 17.29 14.11 2.18
C PHE A 225 17.83 14.43 3.58
N GLY A 226 17.90 13.42 4.46
CA GLY A 226 18.39 13.60 5.83
C GLY A 226 17.41 14.35 6.74
N SER A 227 16.10 14.29 6.45
CA SER A 227 15.08 14.86 7.32
C SER A 227 15.13 14.27 8.73
N ASN A 228 14.72 15.04 9.72
CA ASN A 228 14.51 14.56 11.09
C ASN A 228 13.19 13.78 11.27
N ASP A 229 12.34 13.77 10.25
CA ASP A 229 11.07 13.03 10.23
C ASP A 229 11.28 11.67 9.54
N PRO A 230 11.08 10.55 10.25
CA PRO A 230 11.29 9.21 9.69
C PRO A 230 10.36 8.88 8.52
N SER A 231 9.14 9.43 8.51
CA SER A 231 8.18 9.23 7.41
C SER A 231 8.65 9.92 6.14
N ILE A 232 9.29 11.09 6.27
CA ILE A 232 9.89 11.78 5.14
C ILE A 232 11.05 10.95 4.58
N ASN A 233 11.95 10.47 5.44
CA ASN A 233 13.09 9.65 5.00
C ASN A 233 12.64 8.38 4.26
N PHE A 234 11.57 7.74 4.77
CA PHE A 234 10.96 6.59 4.12
C PHE A 234 10.53 6.91 2.67
N TRP A 235 9.83 8.02 2.46
CA TRP A 235 9.40 8.41 1.11
C TRP A 235 10.53 8.93 0.23
N VAL A 236 11.58 9.54 0.79
CA VAL A 236 12.78 9.89 0.02
C VAL A 236 13.40 8.64 -0.60
N VAL A 237 13.60 7.57 0.18
CA VAL A 237 14.16 6.31 -0.33
C VAL A 237 13.26 5.69 -1.41
N ASN A 238 11.96 5.62 -1.16
CA ASN A 238 11.00 5.07 -2.13
C ASN A 238 10.95 5.88 -3.44
N ALA A 239 11.05 7.22 -3.36
CA ALA A 239 11.10 8.07 -4.53
C ALA A 239 12.37 7.84 -5.34
N LEU A 240 13.54 7.80 -4.68
CA LEU A 240 14.82 7.49 -5.35
C LEU A 240 14.80 6.13 -6.08
N LYS A 241 14.21 5.11 -5.45
CA LYS A 241 14.04 3.77 -6.03
C LYS A 241 13.14 3.79 -7.28
N ALA A 242 12.11 4.64 -7.29
CA ALA A 242 11.14 4.73 -8.38
C ALA A 242 11.52 5.72 -9.52
N SER A 243 12.55 6.55 -9.35
CA SER A 243 12.96 7.62 -10.28
C SER A 243 14.02 7.18 -11.32
N SER A 244 13.87 6.03 -11.98
CA SER A 244 14.88 5.47 -12.90
C SER A 244 16.27 5.43 -12.24
N PRO A 245 16.46 4.55 -11.24
CA PRO A 245 17.60 4.62 -10.33
C PRO A 245 18.97 4.53 -11.02
N ASN A 246 19.93 5.34 -10.57
CA ASN A 246 21.32 5.32 -11.00
C ASN A 246 22.27 5.08 -9.81
N HIS A 247 23.57 4.95 -10.05
CA HIS A 247 24.56 4.71 -9.00
C HIS A 247 24.56 5.78 -7.90
N LYS A 248 24.34 7.05 -8.24
CA LYS A 248 24.26 8.13 -7.24
C LYS A 248 23.06 7.95 -6.31
N HIS A 249 21.89 7.59 -6.85
CA HIS A 249 20.70 7.32 -6.03
C HIS A 249 20.94 6.16 -5.05
N LYS A 250 21.71 5.14 -5.45
CA LYS A 250 22.08 4.02 -4.59
C LYS A 250 23.08 4.41 -3.50
N ASP A 251 24.05 5.26 -3.83
CA ASP A 251 24.96 5.85 -2.84
C ASP A 251 24.22 6.73 -1.85
N ASP A 252 23.20 7.48 -2.30
CA ASP A 252 22.33 8.26 -1.44
C ASP A 252 21.50 7.36 -0.51
N ALA A 253 20.91 6.28 -1.03
CA ALA A 253 20.19 5.28 -0.24
C ALA A 253 21.08 4.57 0.78
N PHE A 254 22.35 4.28 0.43
CA PHE A 254 23.31 3.65 1.32
C PHE A 254 23.54 4.44 2.61
N ARG A 255 23.42 5.77 2.57
CA ARG A 255 23.55 6.62 3.76
C ARG A 255 22.43 6.43 4.78
N TYR A 256 21.28 5.87 4.39
CA TYR A 256 20.21 5.52 5.31
C TYR A 256 20.44 4.19 6.05
N LEU A 257 21.36 3.34 5.60
CA LEU A 257 21.60 2.04 6.21
C LEU A 257 22.13 2.17 7.64
N GLY A 258 21.38 1.59 8.59
CA GLY A 258 21.69 1.55 10.03
C GLY A 258 21.17 2.76 10.81
N GLN A 259 20.33 3.61 10.20
CA GLN A 259 19.70 4.73 10.91
C GLN A 259 18.49 4.26 11.71
N THR A 260 18.69 3.90 12.99
CA THR A 260 17.63 3.39 13.88
C THR A 260 16.42 4.33 14.00
N ARG A 261 16.65 5.65 14.04
CA ARG A 261 15.56 6.65 14.07
C ARG A 261 14.66 6.61 12.84
N SER A 262 15.14 6.05 11.73
CA SER A 262 14.40 5.87 10.47
C SER A 262 14.46 4.41 10.02
N ALA A 263 14.19 3.48 10.95
CA ALA A 263 14.32 2.03 10.71
C ALA A 263 13.62 1.57 9.41
N GLU A 264 12.39 2.00 9.16
CA GLU A 264 11.67 1.62 7.94
C GLU A 264 12.30 2.20 6.66
N ALA A 265 12.89 3.40 6.71
CA ALA A 265 13.68 3.93 5.58
C ALA A 265 14.98 3.15 5.37
N SER A 266 15.64 2.76 6.47
CA SER A 266 16.83 1.90 6.47
C SER A 266 16.51 0.53 5.88
N ILE A 267 15.35 -0.06 6.19
CA ILE A 267 14.87 -1.33 5.62
C ILE A 267 14.60 -1.20 4.12
N GLU A 268 13.90 -0.16 3.66
CA GLU A 268 13.65 0.05 2.22
C GLU A 268 14.95 0.24 1.43
N ALA A 269 15.91 0.98 2.00
CA ALA A 269 17.23 1.15 1.41
C ALA A 269 17.99 -0.19 1.38
N ALA A 270 17.95 -0.96 2.47
CA ALA A 270 18.62 -2.25 2.56
C ALA A 270 18.03 -3.26 1.56
N ALA A 271 16.70 -3.37 1.49
CA ALA A 271 16.01 -4.24 0.55
C ALA A 271 16.38 -3.93 -0.91
N TRP A 272 16.51 -2.64 -1.25
CA TRP A 272 16.91 -2.22 -2.58
C TRP A 272 18.39 -2.55 -2.87
N LEU A 273 19.28 -2.36 -1.91
CA LEU A 273 20.74 -2.51 -2.09
C LEU A 273 21.27 -3.94 -1.85
N ALA A 274 20.45 -4.83 -1.29
CA ALA A 274 20.84 -6.17 -0.84
C ALA A 274 21.47 -7.06 -1.92
N THR A 275 21.13 -6.83 -3.20
CA THR A 275 21.61 -7.67 -4.31
C THR A 275 22.82 -7.12 -5.04
N GLU A 276 23.39 -6.01 -4.57
CA GLU A 276 24.54 -5.35 -5.21
C GLU A 276 25.80 -5.57 -4.39
N SER A 277 26.83 -6.18 -4.99
CA SER A 277 28.04 -6.61 -4.29
C SER A 277 28.65 -5.52 -3.41
N ARG A 278 28.62 -4.25 -3.87
CA ARG A 278 29.15 -3.08 -3.13
C ARG A 278 28.46 -2.83 -1.77
N TYR A 279 27.18 -3.16 -1.65
CA TYR A 279 26.34 -2.80 -0.49
C TYR A 279 25.75 -4.00 0.25
N SER A 280 25.73 -5.16 -0.41
CA SER A 280 25.00 -6.38 -0.01
C SER A 280 25.26 -6.81 1.43
N GLU A 281 26.50 -6.81 1.89
CA GLU A 281 26.87 -7.23 3.25
C GLU A 281 26.19 -6.35 4.32
N LYS A 282 26.38 -5.02 4.24
CA LYS A 282 25.77 -4.08 5.19
C LYS A 282 24.25 -4.06 5.07
N ALA A 283 23.73 -4.09 3.84
CA ALA A 283 22.29 -4.12 3.58
C ALA A 283 21.65 -5.36 4.22
N MET A 284 22.21 -6.54 3.99
CA MET A 284 21.67 -7.75 4.57
C MET A 284 21.81 -7.81 6.09
N LYS A 285 22.90 -7.28 6.65
CA LYS A 285 23.04 -7.14 8.11
C LYS A 285 21.90 -6.29 8.69
N VAL A 286 21.59 -5.14 8.09
CA VAL A 286 20.48 -4.28 8.53
C VAL A 286 19.15 -5.03 8.49
N LEU A 287 18.84 -5.74 7.40
CA LEU A 287 17.59 -6.49 7.31
C LEU A 287 17.48 -7.56 8.40
N ILE A 288 18.57 -8.28 8.69
CA ILE A 288 18.59 -9.32 9.71
C ILE A 288 18.47 -8.73 11.11
N ASP A 289 19.17 -7.62 11.40
CA ASP A 289 19.11 -6.95 12.70
C ASP A 289 17.68 -6.44 12.99
N GLU A 290 17.00 -5.88 11.98
CA GLU A 290 15.64 -5.35 12.14
C GLU A 290 14.56 -6.42 12.30
N LEU A 291 14.84 -7.71 12.04
CA LEU A 291 13.93 -8.81 12.39
C LEU A 291 13.67 -8.89 13.89
N GLU A 292 14.60 -8.43 14.72
CA GLU A 292 14.51 -8.47 16.17
C GLU A 292 13.99 -7.14 16.76
N ASN A 293 13.50 -6.22 15.92
CA ASN A 293 12.95 -4.96 16.36
C ASN A 293 11.76 -5.18 17.31
N SER A 294 11.71 -4.43 18.41
CA SER A 294 10.62 -4.52 19.40
C SER A 294 9.27 -4.05 18.84
N SER A 295 9.30 -3.18 17.84
CA SER A 295 8.12 -2.76 17.07
C SER A 295 7.82 -3.80 16.00
N TRP A 296 6.77 -4.60 16.21
CA TRP A 296 6.41 -5.68 15.30
C TRP A 296 6.12 -5.23 13.85
N PRO A 297 5.58 -4.02 13.55
CA PRO A 297 5.42 -3.59 12.16
C PRO A 297 6.76 -3.34 11.47
N VAL A 298 7.77 -2.86 12.21
CA VAL A 298 9.14 -2.69 11.71
C VAL A 298 9.78 -4.05 11.45
N ALA A 299 9.67 -4.98 12.39
CA ALA A 299 10.14 -6.35 12.23
C ALA A 299 9.45 -7.05 11.05
N LEU A 300 8.15 -6.85 10.87
CA LEU A 300 7.39 -7.38 9.75
C LEU A 300 7.87 -6.79 8.41
N ARG A 301 8.17 -5.49 8.35
CA ARG A 301 8.71 -4.88 7.12
C ARG A 301 10.08 -5.46 6.76
N ALA A 302 10.96 -5.70 7.74
CA ALA A 302 12.23 -6.37 7.52
C ALA A 302 12.04 -7.83 7.07
N CYS A 303 11.13 -8.55 7.72
CA CYS A 303 10.76 -9.93 7.37
C CYS A 303 10.26 -10.02 5.92
N ARG A 304 9.36 -9.11 5.55
CA ARG A 304 8.81 -9.03 4.19
C ARG A 304 9.86 -8.68 3.15
N ALA A 305 10.79 -7.79 3.47
CA ALA A 305 11.92 -7.48 2.58
C ALA A 305 12.80 -8.71 2.32
N ILE A 306 13.10 -9.50 3.36
CA ILE A 306 13.87 -10.76 3.26
C ILE A 306 13.10 -11.80 2.45
N GLU A 307 11.80 -11.97 2.71
CA GLU A 307 10.93 -12.88 1.97
C GLU A 307 10.96 -12.61 0.46
N LEU A 308 10.80 -11.34 0.07
CA LEU A 308 10.81 -10.93 -1.34
C LEU A 308 12.18 -11.10 -2.01
N LEU A 309 13.28 -11.00 -1.26
CA LEU A 309 14.63 -11.30 -1.76
C LEU A 309 14.83 -12.80 -2.05
N GLY A 310 14.07 -13.68 -1.38
CA GLY A 310 14.12 -15.14 -1.58
C GLY A 310 15.53 -15.70 -1.39
N SER A 311 16.00 -16.52 -2.35
CA SER A 311 17.31 -17.18 -2.28
C SER A 311 18.50 -16.22 -2.15
N LYS A 312 18.34 -14.96 -2.55
CA LYS A 312 19.38 -13.93 -2.38
C LYS A 312 19.62 -13.55 -0.92
N ALA A 313 18.65 -13.83 -0.03
CA ALA A 313 18.74 -13.59 1.41
C ALA A 313 18.98 -14.89 2.21
N LYS A 314 19.57 -15.93 1.63
CA LYS A 314 19.79 -17.23 2.30
C LYS A 314 20.52 -17.13 3.64
N GLN A 315 21.38 -16.13 3.83
CA GLN A 315 22.04 -15.88 5.12
C GLN A 315 21.07 -15.52 6.27
N ALA A 316 19.84 -15.10 5.97
CA ALA A 316 18.82 -14.80 6.96
C ALA A 316 18.06 -16.04 7.48
N VAL A 317 18.28 -17.23 6.88
CA VAL A 317 17.58 -18.48 7.26
C VAL A 317 17.62 -18.77 8.77
N PRO A 318 18.76 -18.66 9.48
CA PRO A 318 18.78 -18.93 10.92
C PRO A 318 17.84 -18.02 11.71
N THR A 319 17.86 -16.72 11.42
CA THR A 319 17.00 -15.73 12.10
C THR A 319 15.54 -15.89 11.70
N MET A 320 15.25 -16.15 10.42
CA MET A 320 13.89 -16.40 9.93
C MET A 320 13.28 -17.65 10.57
N LYS A 321 14.05 -18.74 10.79
CA LYS A 321 13.60 -19.91 11.56
C LYS A 321 13.24 -19.55 13.00
N LYS A 322 14.05 -18.71 13.66
CA LYS A 322 13.78 -18.22 15.02
C LYS A 322 12.48 -17.40 15.07
N ILE A 323 12.30 -16.47 14.14
CA ILE A 323 11.08 -15.66 14.03
C ILE A 323 9.86 -16.54 13.77
N TYR A 324 9.95 -17.48 12.84
CA TYR A 324 8.87 -18.42 12.53
C TYR A 324 8.47 -19.24 13.77
N ALA A 325 9.43 -19.92 14.41
CA ALA A 325 9.17 -20.77 15.56
C ALA A 325 8.56 -20.00 16.75
N LEU A 326 8.99 -18.75 16.97
CA LEU A 326 8.48 -17.90 18.04
C LEU A 326 7.01 -17.50 17.82
N ASN A 327 6.60 -17.31 16.55
CA ASN A 327 5.34 -16.69 16.22
C ASN A 327 4.27 -17.67 15.71
N ARG A 328 4.65 -18.81 15.11
CA ARG A 328 3.76 -19.74 14.39
C ARG A 328 2.52 -20.20 15.18
N HIS A 329 2.64 -20.33 16.50
CA HIS A 329 1.57 -20.79 17.38
C HIS A 329 1.05 -19.71 18.34
N LYS A 330 1.64 -18.50 18.28
CA LYS A 330 1.24 -17.40 19.14
C LYS A 330 0.00 -16.73 18.57
N LYS A 331 -0.95 -16.40 19.43
CA LYS A 331 -2.18 -15.69 19.03
C LYS A 331 -1.89 -14.22 18.75
N GLY A 332 -2.71 -13.64 17.88
CA GLY A 332 -2.70 -12.21 17.56
C GLY A 332 -2.03 -11.89 16.24
N ASP A 333 -2.50 -10.81 15.62
CA ASP A 333 -2.16 -10.40 14.26
C ASP A 333 -0.66 -10.24 14.03
N ALA A 334 0.06 -9.64 14.99
CA ALA A 334 1.51 -9.47 14.90
C ALA A 334 2.25 -10.79 14.72
N ALA A 335 1.90 -11.80 15.52
CA ALA A 335 2.51 -13.12 15.42
C ALA A 335 2.08 -13.83 14.13
N LEU A 336 0.81 -13.70 13.74
CA LEU A 336 0.28 -14.28 12.51
C LEU A 336 1.07 -13.80 11.29
N PHE A 337 1.21 -12.48 11.11
CA PHE A 337 1.85 -11.92 9.92
C PHE A 337 3.37 -12.13 9.91
N LEU A 338 4.04 -12.11 11.07
CA LEU A 338 5.45 -12.50 11.16
C LEU A 338 5.64 -13.97 10.79
N ALA A 339 4.75 -14.86 11.23
CA ALA A 339 4.79 -16.27 10.86
C ALA A 339 4.45 -16.52 9.39
N PHE A 340 3.54 -15.72 8.80
CA PHE A 340 3.24 -15.77 7.36
C PHE A 340 4.50 -15.45 6.55
N SER A 341 5.08 -14.27 6.75
CA SER A 341 6.23 -13.84 5.95
C SER A 341 7.46 -14.72 6.18
N SER A 342 7.75 -15.08 7.43
CA SER A 342 8.89 -15.98 7.74
C SER A 342 8.68 -17.41 7.24
N GLY A 343 7.46 -17.94 7.31
CA GLY A 343 7.12 -19.26 6.80
C GLY A 343 7.23 -19.34 5.28
N ALA A 344 6.65 -18.38 4.56
CA ALA A 344 6.71 -18.30 3.10
C ALA A 344 8.16 -18.22 2.59
N PHE A 345 9.02 -17.45 3.26
CA PHE A 345 10.44 -17.41 2.94
C PHE A 345 11.13 -18.77 3.11
N LEU A 346 10.84 -19.47 4.21
CA LEU A 346 11.43 -20.78 4.51
C LEU A 346 10.95 -21.84 3.51
N GLU A 347 9.66 -21.88 3.21
CA GLU A 347 9.07 -22.80 2.23
C GLU A 347 9.71 -22.64 0.84
N LYS A 348 9.93 -21.39 0.41
CA LYS A 348 10.59 -21.09 -0.86
C LYS A 348 12.05 -21.57 -0.93
N LEU A 349 12.67 -21.87 0.21
CA LEU A 349 14.03 -22.41 0.31
C LEU A 349 14.07 -23.87 0.73
N ASP A 350 12.95 -24.59 0.59
CA ASP A 350 12.79 -26.00 0.95
C ASP A 350 13.07 -26.30 2.44
N GLU A 351 12.90 -25.29 3.30
CA GLU A 351 13.01 -25.44 4.74
C GLU A 351 11.68 -25.93 5.34
N LYS A 352 11.76 -26.77 6.37
CA LYS A 352 10.56 -27.37 6.98
C LYS A 352 9.71 -26.31 7.70
N THR A 353 8.44 -26.21 7.28
CA THR A 353 7.39 -25.43 7.94
C THR A 353 6.15 -26.29 8.19
N GLU A 354 5.16 -25.73 8.89
CA GLU A 354 3.85 -26.33 9.10
C GLU A 354 2.78 -25.61 8.28
N ALA A 355 2.08 -26.37 7.43
CA ALA A 355 0.99 -25.86 6.61
C ALA A 355 -0.09 -25.16 7.43
N TRP A 356 -0.66 -24.09 6.87
CA TRP A 356 -1.77 -23.38 7.50
C TRP A 356 -3.09 -24.11 7.27
N ASP A 357 -3.91 -24.20 8.32
CA ASP A 357 -5.29 -24.70 8.25
C ASP A 357 -6.24 -23.65 8.84
N PHE A 358 -6.93 -22.95 7.93
CA PHE A 358 -7.97 -21.97 8.27
C PHE A 358 -9.38 -22.56 8.21
N THR A 359 -9.51 -23.89 8.09
CA THR A 359 -10.81 -24.54 8.11
C THR A 359 -11.52 -24.21 9.43
N PRO A 360 -12.78 -23.74 9.40
CA PRO A 360 -13.53 -23.51 10.62
C PRO A 360 -13.54 -24.78 11.47
N LYS A 361 -12.98 -24.70 12.68
CA LYS A 361 -13.06 -25.80 13.65
C LYS A 361 -14.52 -25.95 14.05
N ARG A 362 -15.13 -27.09 13.69
CA ARG A 362 -16.51 -27.41 14.02
C ARG A 362 -16.72 -27.61 15.51
#